data_AF-A0A074SBC0-F1
#
_entry.id   AF-A0A074SBC0-F1
#
_cell.length_a   1.000
_cell.length_b   1.000
_cell.length_c   1.000
_cell.angle_alpha   90.00
_cell.angle_beta   90.00
_cell.angle_gamma   90.00
#
_symmetry.space_group_name_H-M   'P 1'
#
loop_
_entity.id
_entity.type
_entity.pdbx_description
1 polymer ?
#
loop_
_entity_poly.entity_id
_entity_poly.type
_entity_poly.pdbx_seq_one_letter_code
_entity_poly.pdbx_strand_id
1 'polypeptide(L)'
;MTAISVDNIAGVLKVNSAYSRVFWRYLLVTPDPDFPHEEEASICVHNQLGPHAKLNNNKCADLEDSRNLIQAYLDRFESSQPMSIIRACAMIRFVIPLVTPGCESLVPRMIERGIQMLWNSLISAEDDPEMMRYSVYIMLSYFCDIFKALKPKGLGHQPWISEITDHIVEGDLVDLILRTMLTLPHYDATNPGSKCTFRSGFLE
;
A
#
# COMPACT_ATOMS: atom_id res chain seq x y z
N MET A 1 -10.34 32.21 19.71
CA MET A 1 -9.16 31.85 18.90
C MET A 1 -8.02 31.61 19.87
N THR A 2 -7.79 30.35 20.24
CA THR A 2 -6.75 29.98 21.20
C THR A 2 -5.50 29.66 20.39
N ALA A 3 -4.43 30.44 20.59
CA ALA A 3 -3.15 30.18 19.95
C ALA A 3 -2.60 28.85 20.49
N ILE A 4 -2.63 27.80 19.66
CA ILE A 4 -1.97 26.54 19.98
C ILE A 4 -0.46 26.83 19.95
N SER A 5 0.18 26.80 21.12
CA SER A 5 1.63 26.99 21.25
C SER A 5 2.36 25.98 20.36
N VAL A 6 3.41 26.44 19.66
CA VAL A 6 4.26 25.61 18.78
C VAL A 6 4.83 24.40 19.52
N ASP A 7 5.05 24.53 20.84
CA ASP A 7 5.52 23.43 21.71
C ASP A 7 4.46 22.34 21.92
N ASN A 8 3.17 22.69 21.96
CA ASN A 8 2.08 21.71 22.02
C ASN A 8 1.95 20.93 20.71
N ILE A 9 2.22 21.59 19.57
CA ILE A 9 2.21 20.93 18.25
C ILE A 9 3.39 19.95 18.15
N ALA A 10 4.58 20.36 18.59
CA ALA A 10 5.76 19.48 18.61
C ALA A 10 5.60 18.25 19.52
N GLY A 11 4.98 18.43 20.70
CA GLY A 11 4.68 17.33 21.63
C GLY A 11 3.72 16.30 21.03
N VAL A 12 2.61 16.76 20.43
CA VAL A 12 1.62 15.89 19.78
C VAL A 12 2.22 15.16 18.58
N LEU A 13 3.02 15.84 17.75
CA LEU A 13 3.71 15.21 16.62
C LEU A 13 4.71 14.13 17.05
N LYS A 14 5.40 14.33 18.19
CA LYS A 14 6.37 13.35 18.72
C LYS A 14 5.69 12.09 19.24
N VAL A 15 4.58 12.22 19.96
CA VAL A 15 3.78 11.08 20.45
C VAL A 15 3.18 10.29 19.27
N ASN A 16 2.62 10.99 18.28
CA ASN A 16 2.11 10.36 17.06
C ASN A 16 3.20 9.59 16.31
N SER A 17 4.41 10.13 16.22
CA SER A 17 5.53 9.47 15.52
C SER A 17 6.00 8.17 16.18
N ALA A 18 5.95 8.09 17.52
CA ALA A 18 6.33 6.90 18.28
C ALA A 18 5.23 5.84 18.24
N TYR A 19 3.98 6.28 18.40
CA TYR A 19 2.79 5.43 18.26
C TYR A 19 2.78 4.73 16.90
N SER A 20 2.91 5.50 15.82
CA SER A 20 2.95 4.99 14.45
C SER A 20 4.01 3.90 14.30
N ARG A 21 5.21 4.15 14.86
CA ARG A 21 6.35 3.23 14.78
C ARG A 21 6.06 1.86 15.39
N VAL A 22 5.37 1.82 16.54
CA VAL A 22 5.02 0.56 17.23
C VAL A 22 3.84 -0.11 16.53
N PHE A 23 2.83 0.68 16.20
CA PHE A 23 1.61 0.22 15.57
C PHE A 23 1.86 -0.51 14.24
N TRP A 24 2.85 -0.04 13.46
CA TRP A 24 3.19 -0.68 12.19
C TRP A 24 3.81 -2.05 12.31
N ARG A 25 4.71 -2.21 13.26
CA ARG A 25 5.31 -3.52 13.53
C ARG A 25 4.24 -4.50 14.00
N TYR A 26 3.30 -4.02 14.81
CA TYR A 26 2.15 -4.81 15.22
C TYR A 26 1.35 -5.33 14.02
N LEU A 27 0.88 -4.43 13.16
CA LEU A 27 0.03 -4.83 12.02
C LEU A 27 0.72 -5.81 11.04
N LEU A 28 2.04 -5.71 10.90
CA LEU A 28 2.81 -6.58 10.01
C LEU A 28 3.12 -7.96 10.62
N VAL A 29 3.29 -8.03 11.95
CA VAL A 29 3.73 -9.24 12.66
C VAL A 29 2.56 -10.01 13.27
N THR A 30 1.38 -9.40 13.38
CA THR A 30 0.21 -9.99 14.03
C THR A 30 -0.83 -10.50 13.03
N PRO A 31 -0.65 -11.67 12.39
CA PRO A 31 -1.79 -12.50 12.07
C PRO A 31 -1.87 -13.58 13.17
N ASP A 32 -2.36 -13.19 14.35
CA ASP A 32 -2.71 -14.18 15.38
C ASP A 32 -4.07 -14.81 14.97
N PRO A 33 -4.11 -16.11 14.62
CA PRO A 33 -5.36 -16.77 14.22
C PRO A 33 -6.42 -16.75 15.32
N ASP A 34 -6.00 -16.60 16.59
CA ASP A 34 -6.89 -16.58 17.74
C ASP A 34 -7.56 -15.20 17.93
N PHE A 35 -7.11 -14.17 17.22
CA PHE A 35 -7.65 -12.80 17.31
C PHE A 35 -8.03 -12.22 15.92
N PRO A 36 -9.05 -12.77 15.24
CA PRO A 36 -9.41 -12.38 13.86
C PRO A 36 -9.88 -10.93 13.70
N HIS A 37 -10.26 -10.26 14.80
CA HIS A 37 -10.72 -8.87 14.78
C HIS A 37 -9.61 -7.86 15.10
N GLU A 38 -8.45 -8.32 15.55
CA GLU A 38 -7.36 -7.45 15.96
C GLU A 38 -6.75 -6.70 14.78
N GLU A 39 -6.63 -7.38 13.65
CA GLU A 39 -6.20 -6.75 12.40
C GLU A 39 -7.18 -5.66 11.95
N GLU A 40 -8.48 -5.95 11.96
CA GLU A 40 -9.51 -4.99 11.53
C GLU A 40 -9.57 -3.77 12.46
N ALA A 41 -9.50 -4.00 13.77
CA ALA A 41 -9.39 -2.93 14.76
C ALA A 41 -8.13 -2.09 14.52
N SER A 42 -7.01 -2.73 14.20
CA SER A 42 -5.75 -2.04 13.92
C SER A 42 -5.85 -1.18 12.66
N ILE A 43 -6.41 -1.71 11.58
CA ILE A 43 -6.63 -0.94 10.35
C ILE A 43 -7.57 0.26 10.62
N CYS A 44 -8.64 0.05 11.40
CA CYS A 44 -9.60 1.10 11.75
C CYS A 44 -8.94 2.24 12.55
N VAL A 45 -8.27 1.89 13.65
CA VAL A 45 -7.56 2.85 14.50
C VAL A 45 -6.52 3.61 13.69
N HIS A 46 -5.82 2.93 12.78
CA HIS A 46 -4.91 3.63 11.90
C HIS A 46 -5.62 4.58 10.95
N ASN A 47 -6.64 4.17 10.21
CA ASN A 47 -7.25 5.05 9.20
C ASN A 47 -7.73 6.37 9.81
N GLN A 48 -8.12 6.36 11.08
CA GLN A 48 -8.44 7.56 11.86
C GLN A 48 -7.22 8.41 12.23
N LEU A 49 -6.09 7.78 12.55
CA LEU A 49 -4.86 8.45 12.99
C LEU A 49 -3.89 8.76 11.85
N GLY A 50 -4.03 8.10 10.70
CA GLY A 50 -3.15 8.09 9.53
C GLY A 50 -2.80 9.46 8.97
N PRO A 51 -3.76 10.38 8.81
CA PRO A 51 -3.49 11.75 8.40
C PRO A 51 -2.50 12.48 9.31
N HIS A 52 -2.45 12.10 10.59
CA HIS A 52 -1.62 12.71 11.63
C HIS A 52 -0.37 11.88 11.97
N ALA A 53 -0.30 10.65 11.46
CA ALA A 53 0.70 9.62 11.75
C ALA A 53 1.74 9.48 10.61
N LYS A 54 2.01 10.56 9.86
CA LYS A 54 3.04 10.51 8.82
C LYS A 54 4.39 10.15 9.45
N LEU A 55 5.04 9.14 8.88
CA LEU A 55 6.43 8.77 9.14
C LEU A 55 7.38 9.84 8.55
N ASN A 56 7.20 11.12 8.90
CA ASN A 56 8.04 12.21 8.38
C ASN A 56 9.47 12.18 8.95
N ASN A 57 9.75 11.34 9.96
CA ASN A 57 11.06 11.31 10.62
C ASN A 57 11.52 9.90 11.06
N ASN A 58 10.96 8.85 10.48
CA ASN A 58 11.22 7.47 10.90
C ASN A 58 12.03 6.75 9.84
N LYS A 59 13.32 7.06 9.75
CA LYS A 59 14.28 6.01 9.34
C LYS A 59 14.02 4.80 10.25
N CYS A 60 13.99 3.59 9.69
CA CYS A 60 14.17 2.40 10.51
C CYS A 60 15.38 2.59 11.42
N ALA A 61 15.37 1.96 12.60
CA ALA A 61 16.51 2.06 13.51
C ALA A 61 17.80 1.60 12.83
N ASP A 62 17.68 0.61 11.92
CA ASP A 62 18.72 0.14 11.01
C ASP A 62 18.12 -0.56 9.77
N LEU A 63 18.97 -0.91 8.80
CA LEU A 63 18.59 -1.58 7.55
C LEU A 63 17.97 -2.98 7.76
N GLU A 64 18.36 -3.67 8.82
CA GLU A 64 17.91 -5.04 9.07
C GLU A 64 16.45 -5.06 9.53
N ASP A 65 16.06 -4.11 10.39
CA ASP A 65 14.67 -3.90 10.77
C ASP A 65 13.78 -3.58 9.55
N SER A 66 14.26 -2.74 8.61
CA SER A 66 13.56 -2.49 7.34
C SER A 66 13.33 -3.78 6.55
N ARG A 67 14.38 -4.59 6.38
CA ARG A 67 14.31 -5.86 5.63
C ARG A 67 13.37 -6.84 6.30
N ASN A 68 13.42 -6.98 7.62
CA ASN A 68 12.56 -7.89 8.37
C ASN A 68 11.09 -7.50 8.27
N LEU A 69 10.77 -6.20 8.32
CA LEU A 69 9.39 -5.73 8.19
C LEU A 69 8.86 -5.86 6.76
N ILE A 70 9.70 -5.62 5.75
CA ILE A 70 9.34 -5.89 4.35
C ILE A 70 9.14 -7.40 4.13
N GLN A 71 9.99 -8.24 4.73
CA GLN A 71 9.85 -9.68 4.64
C GLN A 71 8.58 -10.17 5.33
N ALA A 72 8.27 -9.67 6.53
CA ALA A 72 7.02 -9.97 7.22
C ALA A 72 5.80 -9.58 6.37
N TYR A 73 5.84 -8.41 5.71
CA TYR A 73 4.81 -8.03 4.74
C TYR A 73 4.64 -9.07 3.63
N LEU A 74 5.75 -9.51 3.01
CA LEU A 74 5.75 -10.51 1.95
C LEU A 74 5.23 -11.88 2.41
N ASP A 75 5.59 -12.31 3.62
CA ASP A 75 5.16 -13.60 4.17
C ASP A 75 3.64 -13.65 4.38
N ARG A 76 3.00 -12.49 4.62
CA ARG A 76 1.54 -12.43 4.73
C ARG A 76 0.80 -12.76 3.43
N PHE A 77 1.43 -12.55 2.26
CA PHE A 77 0.85 -12.98 0.97
C PHE A 77 0.81 -14.51 0.83
N GLU A 78 1.72 -15.20 1.51
CA GLU A 78 1.89 -16.66 1.42
C GLU A 78 1.26 -17.39 2.63
N SER A 79 0.61 -16.64 3.53
CA SER A 79 -0.04 -17.19 4.70
C SER A 79 -1.28 -18.03 4.33
N SER A 80 -1.69 -18.92 5.25
CA SER A 80 -2.86 -19.79 5.09
C SER A 80 -4.18 -19.04 4.93
N GLN A 81 -4.21 -17.75 5.30
CA GLN A 81 -5.31 -16.83 5.02
C GLN A 81 -4.76 -15.66 4.20
N PRO A 82 -4.73 -15.79 2.86
CA PRO A 82 -4.17 -14.77 1.99
C PRO A 82 -4.86 -13.43 2.20
N MET A 83 -4.04 -12.38 2.29
CA MET A 83 -4.51 -11.00 2.42
C MET A 83 -5.38 -10.59 1.22
N SER A 84 -6.44 -9.80 1.44
CA SER A 84 -7.20 -9.21 0.33
C SER A 84 -6.45 -8.03 -0.31
N ILE A 85 -6.77 -7.68 -1.56
CA ILE A 85 -6.10 -6.55 -2.24
C ILE A 85 -6.28 -5.22 -1.49
N ILE A 86 -7.45 -5.00 -0.88
CA ILE A 86 -7.72 -3.81 -0.08
C ILE A 86 -6.79 -3.77 1.14
N ARG A 87 -6.62 -4.91 1.83
CA ARG A 87 -5.72 -5.01 2.98
C ARG A 87 -4.26 -4.82 2.56
N ALA A 88 -3.83 -5.39 1.43
CA ALA A 88 -2.48 -5.19 0.91
C ALA A 88 -2.22 -3.72 0.57
N CYS A 89 -3.17 -3.06 -0.12
CA CYS A 89 -3.12 -1.63 -0.41
C CYS A 89 -3.10 -0.74 0.84
N ALA A 90 -3.79 -1.15 1.91
CA ALA A 90 -3.69 -0.46 3.19
C ALA A 90 -2.29 -0.65 3.80
N MET A 91 -1.80 -1.88 3.86
CA MET A 91 -0.55 -2.23 4.55
C MET A 91 0.71 -1.72 3.86
N ILE A 92 0.74 -1.71 2.53
CA ILE A 92 1.91 -1.25 1.77
C ILE A 92 2.23 0.22 2.06
N ARG A 93 1.25 1.06 2.45
CA ARG A 93 1.47 2.45 2.92
C ARG A 93 2.48 2.54 4.06
N PHE A 94 2.68 1.45 4.79
CA PHE A 94 3.56 1.37 5.96
C PHE A 94 4.89 0.75 5.62
N VAL A 95 4.90 -0.07 4.57
CA VAL A 95 6.10 -0.70 4.05
C VAL A 95 6.91 0.30 3.22
N ILE A 96 6.24 1.17 2.43
CA ILE A 96 6.93 2.16 1.57
C ILE A 96 7.94 3.01 2.35
N PRO A 97 7.61 3.60 3.51
CA PRO A 97 8.57 4.40 4.26
C PRO A 97 9.78 3.61 4.82
N LEU A 98 9.70 2.28 4.85
CA LEU A 98 10.79 1.40 5.29
C LEU A 98 11.76 1.06 4.16
N VAL A 99 11.34 1.25 2.91
CA VAL A 99 12.18 1.00 1.73
C VAL A 99 13.29 2.04 1.68
N THR A 100 14.50 1.56 1.86
CA THR A 100 15.74 2.35 1.85
C THR A 100 16.80 1.60 1.02
N PRO A 101 17.81 2.29 0.45
CA PRO A 101 18.93 1.60 -0.19
C PRO A 101 19.49 0.48 0.70
N GLY A 102 19.65 -0.71 0.14
CA GLY A 102 19.90 -1.98 0.83
C GLY A 102 18.71 -2.94 0.85
N CYS A 103 17.48 -2.49 0.56
CA CYS A 103 16.29 -3.36 0.51
C CYS A 103 16.00 -3.95 -0.88
N GLU A 104 16.88 -3.74 -1.86
CA GLU A 104 16.63 -4.01 -3.28
C GLU A 104 16.29 -5.48 -3.57
N SER A 105 16.85 -6.42 -2.79
CA SER A 105 16.61 -7.86 -2.97
C SER A 105 15.17 -8.30 -2.67
N LEU A 106 14.38 -7.48 -1.99
CA LEU A 106 12.99 -7.80 -1.63
C LEU A 106 11.98 -7.18 -2.58
N VAL A 107 12.38 -6.15 -3.33
CA VAL A 107 11.47 -5.40 -4.20
C VAL A 107 10.90 -6.21 -5.36
N PRO A 108 11.67 -7.04 -6.09
CA PRO A 108 11.12 -7.86 -7.17
C PRO A 108 9.93 -8.71 -6.70
N ARG A 109 10.07 -9.40 -5.57
CA ARG A 109 9.01 -10.20 -4.95
C ARG A 109 7.81 -9.35 -4.51
N MET A 110 8.02 -8.13 -4.01
CA MET A 110 6.91 -7.22 -3.69
C MET A 110 6.09 -6.85 -4.94
N ILE A 111 6.77 -6.61 -6.06
CA ILE A 111 6.11 -6.26 -7.32
C ILE A 111 5.39 -7.48 -7.90
N GLU A 112 6.07 -8.63 -7.97
CA GLU A 112 5.48 -9.90 -8.42
C GLU A 112 4.18 -10.22 -7.67
N ARG A 113 4.25 -10.25 -6.33
CA ARG A 113 3.10 -10.54 -5.48
C ARG A 113 2.00 -9.49 -5.63
N GLY A 114 2.36 -8.22 -5.77
CA GLY A 114 1.41 -7.15 -6.02
C GLY A 114 0.63 -7.32 -7.33
N ILE A 115 1.32 -7.69 -8.41
CA ILE A 115 0.70 -7.97 -9.72
C ILE A 115 -0.23 -9.19 -9.62
N GLN A 116 0.23 -10.27 -8.99
CA GLN A 116 -0.57 -11.49 -8.79
C GLN A 116 -1.86 -11.20 -8.01
N MET A 117 -1.79 -10.40 -6.94
CA MET A 117 -2.97 -10.01 -6.17
C MET A 117 -4.00 -9.24 -6.99
N LEU A 118 -3.54 -8.29 -7.82
CA LEU A 118 -4.43 -7.52 -8.68
C LEU A 118 -5.12 -8.43 -9.71
N TRP A 119 -4.40 -9.39 -10.31
CA TRP A 119 -5.02 -10.38 -11.18
C TRP A 119 -6.05 -11.24 -10.47
N ASN A 120 -5.71 -11.76 -9.29
CA ASN A 120 -6.63 -12.59 -8.51
C ASN A 120 -7.91 -11.83 -8.15
N SER A 121 -7.78 -10.57 -7.72
CA SER A 121 -8.91 -9.68 -7.45
C SER A 121 -9.75 -9.44 -8.71
N LEU A 122 -9.12 -9.09 -9.85
CA LEU A 122 -9.81 -8.87 -11.12
C LEU A 122 -10.58 -10.12 -11.60
N ILE A 123 -9.99 -11.31 -11.48
CA ILE A 123 -10.59 -12.58 -11.92
C ILE A 123 -11.73 -13.01 -11.00
N SER A 124 -11.57 -12.81 -9.69
CA SER A 124 -12.61 -13.16 -8.70
C SER A 124 -13.91 -12.39 -8.92
N ALA A 125 -13.82 -11.18 -9.50
CA ALA A 125 -14.94 -10.26 -9.70
C ALA A 125 -15.75 -9.98 -8.42
N GLU A 126 -15.15 -10.23 -7.24
CA GLU A 126 -15.76 -9.93 -5.94
C GLU A 126 -15.70 -8.43 -5.62
N ASP A 127 -14.67 -7.75 -6.15
CA ASP A 127 -14.45 -6.34 -5.92
C ASP A 127 -15.25 -5.47 -6.89
N ASP A 128 -15.77 -4.36 -6.35
CA ASP A 128 -16.42 -3.32 -7.15
C ASP A 128 -15.44 -2.77 -8.22
N PRO A 129 -15.88 -2.57 -9.47
CA PRO A 129 -15.00 -2.08 -10.54
C PRO A 129 -14.28 -0.75 -10.23
N GLU A 130 -14.89 0.13 -9.44
CA GLU A 130 -14.24 1.37 -8.98
C GLU A 130 -13.15 1.07 -7.96
N MET A 131 -13.41 0.18 -7.01
CA MET A 131 -12.42 -0.29 -6.05
C MET A 131 -11.24 -1.00 -6.72
N MET A 132 -11.49 -1.78 -7.79
CA MET A 132 -10.42 -2.43 -8.55
C MET A 132 -9.54 -1.39 -9.26
N ARG A 133 -10.15 -0.39 -9.92
CA ARG A 133 -9.40 0.73 -10.54
C ARG A 133 -8.57 1.49 -9.51
N TYR A 134 -9.14 1.79 -8.35
CA TYR A 134 -8.44 2.44 -7.26
C TYR A 134 -7.24 1.60 -6.78
N SER A 135 -7.42 0.28 -6.62
CA SER A 135 -6.38 -0.64 -6.19
C SER A 135 -5.20 -0.70 -7.18
N VAL A 136 -5.47 -0.75 -8.49
CA VAL A 136 -4.42 -0.68 -9.52
C VAL A 136 -3.66 0.65 -9.42
N TYR A 137 -4.37 1.77 -9.37
CA TYR A 137 -3.75 3.09 -9.25
C TYR A 137 -2.84 3.21 -8.02
N ILE A 138 -3.33 2.73 -6.88
CA ILE A 138 -2.63 2.75 -5.60
C ILE A 138 -1.36 1.88 -5.67
N MET A 139 -1.46 0.64 -6.14
CA MET A 139 -0.31 -0.26 -6.27
C MET A 139 0.76 0.28 -7.23
N LEU A 140 0.37 0.81 -8.38
CA LEU A 140 1.31 1.43 -9.33
C LEU A 140 2.01 2.66 -8.73
N SER A 141 1.25 3.50 -8.02
CA SER A 141 1.81 4.66 -7.31
C SER A 141 2.87 4.23 -6.30
N TYR A 142 2.63 3.12 -5.59
CA TYR A 142 3.60 2.57 -4.66
C TYR A 142 4.84 1.99 -5.33
N PHE A 143 4.71 1.30 -6.46
CA PHE A 143 5.87 0.87 -7.23
C PHE A 143 6.75 2.07 -7.60
N CYS A 144 6.15 3.17 -8.08
CA CYS A 144 6.89 4.40 -8.34
C CYS A 144 7.58 4.96 -7.09
N ASP A 145 6.92 4.94 -5.93
CA ASP A 145 7.51 5.45 -4.68
C ASP A 145 8.67 4.59 -4.18
N ILE A 146 8.61 3.26 -4.35
CA ILE A 146 9.73 2.35 -4.09
C ILE A 146 10.95 2.74 -4.93
N PHE A 147 10.76 2.95 -6.24
CA PHE A 147 11.85 3.35 -7.12
C PHE A 147 12.46 4.70 -6.73
N LYS A 148 11.62 5.67 -6.35
CA LYS A 148 12.09 6.97 -5.85
C LYS A 148 12.89 6.83 -4.55
N ALA A 149 12.48 5.92 -3.66
CA ALA A 149 13.17 5.69 -2.39
C ALA A 149 14.55 5.04 -2.59
N LEU A 150 14.64 4.05 -3.48
CA LEU A 150 15.88 3.33 -3.75
C LEU A 150 16.88 4.12 -4.61
N LYS A 151 16.41 5.07 -5.42
CA LYS A 151 17.24 5.91 -6.31
C LYS A 151 18.23 5.07 -7.12
N PRO A 152 17.76 4.18 -8.00
CA PRO A 152 18.63 3.36 -8.82
C PRO A 152 19.65 4.23 -9.57
N LYS A 153 20.93 3.87 -9.51
CA LYS A 153 22.05 4.61 -10.12
C LYS A 153 22.10 4.51 -11.66
N GLY A 154 20.94 4.53 -12.31
CA GLY A 154 20.73 4.33 -13.76
C GLY A 154 20.07 2.99 -14.08
N LEU A 155 19.57 2.85 -15.32
CA LEU A 155 19.00 1.61 -15.87
C LEU A 155 20.07 0.55 -16.25
N GLY A 156 21.33 0.74 -15.84
CA GLY A 156 22.36 -0.30 -15.98
C GLY A 156 21.95 -1.57 -15.23
N HIS A 157 22.51 -2.73 -15.61
CA HIS A 157 22.17 -4.09 -15.13
C HIS A 157 22.30 -4.25 -13.61
N GLN A 158 21.37 -3.68 -12.85
CA GLN A 158 21.15 -4.06 -11.47
C GLN A 158 20.22 -5.28 -11.51
N PRO A 159 20.63 -6.45 -10.96
CA PRO A 159 19.86 -7.68 -11.09
C PRO A 159 18.39 -7.53 -10.69
N TRP A 160 18.13 -6.82 -9.59
CA TRP A 160 16.77 -6.57 -9.09
C TRP A 160 15.92 -5.72 -10.05
N ILE A 161 16.50 -4.83 -10.85
CA ILE A 161 15.75 -4.05 -11.87
C ILE A 161 15.36 -4.95 -13.05
N SER A 162 16.26 -5.85 -13.46
CA SER A 162 15.97 -6.85 -14.49
C SER A 162 14.83 -7.76 -14.03
N GLU A 163 14.92 -8.28 -12.81
CA GLU A 163 13.92 -9.17 -12.23
C GLU A 163 12.54 -8.50 -12.11
N ILE A 164 12.49 -7.21 -11.75
CA ILE A 164 11.24 -6.45 -11.79
C ILE A 164 10.70 -6.33 -13.22
N THR A 165 11.57 -6.09 -14.20
CA THR A 165 11.16 -5.98 -15.60
C THR A 165 10.57 -7.30 -16.07
N ASP A 166 11.21 -8.41 -15.73
CA ASP A 166 10.74 -9.76 -16.02
C ASP A 166 9.36 -9.99 -15.38
N HIS A 167 9.17 -9.67 -14.10
CA HIS A 167 7.85 -9.78 -13.44
C HIS A 167 6.76 -8.88 -14.03
N ILE A 168 7.10 -7.67 -14.52
CA ILE A 168 6.14 -6.78 -15.19
C ILE A 168 5.68 -7.37 -16.53
N VAL A 169 6.62 -7.95 -17.27
CA VAL A 169 6.35 -8.58 -18.58
C VAL A 169 5.60 -9.90 -18.40
N GLU A 170 6.14 -10.81 -17.59
CA GLU A 170 5.53 -12.12 -17.32
C GLU A 170 4.19 -12.02 -16.60
N GLY A 171 4.02 -10.99 -15.76
CA GLY A 171 2.78 -10.69 -15.07
C GLY A 171 1.76 -9.92 -15.92
N ASP A 172 2.04 -9.64 -17.20
CA ASP A 172 1.15 -8.92 -18.13
C ASP A 172 0.51 -7.65 -17.52
N LEU A 173 1.30 -6.86 -16.77
CA LEU A 173 0.80 -5.71 -16.02
C LEU A 173 0.07 -4.69 -16.90
N VAL A 174 0.49 -4.53 -18.16
CA VAL A 174 -0.19 -3.64 -19.12
C VAL A 174 -1.58 -4.15 -19.45
N ASP A 175 -1.75 -5.45 -19.70
CA ASP A 175 -3.07 -6.04 -19.98
C ASP A 175 -3.98 -5.96 -18.75
N LEU A 176 -3.44 -6.20 -17.55
CA LEU A 176 -4.15 -6.02 -16.29
C LEU A 176 -4.71 -4.59 -16.14
N ILE A 177 -3.88 -3.57 -16.43
CA ILE A 177 -4.30 -2.16 -16.37
C ILE A 177 -5.41 -1.91 -17.39
N LEU A 178 -5.22 -2.34 -18.64
CA LEU A 178 -6.20 -2.13 -19.70
C LEU A 178 -7.54 -2.78 -19.37
N ARG A 179 -7.54 -4.05 -18.97
CA ARG A 179 -8.77 -4.76 -18.58
C ARG A 179 -9.47 -4.08 -17.41
N THR A 180 -8.70 -3.68 -16.39
CA THR A 180 -9.27 -2.96 -15.24
C THR A 180 -9.91 -1.64 -15.67
N MET A 181 -9.28 -0.86 -16.56
CA MET A 181 -9.85 0.39 -17.06
C MET A 181 -11.06 0.17 -17.97
N LEU A 182 -11.11 -0.94 -18.71
CA LEU A 182 -12.22 -1.31 -19.58
C LEU A 182 -13.45 -1.85 -18.83
N THR A 183 -13.36 -2.13 -17.52
CA THR A 183 -14.52 -2.44 -16.67
C THR A 183 -15.47 -1.26 -16.42
N LEU A 184 -15.30 -0.15 -17.14
CA LEU A 184 -16.23 0.98 -17.12
C LEU A 184 -17.65 0.50 -17.50
N PRO A 185 -18.69 0.80 -16.71
CA PRO A 185 -20.04 0.72 -17.22
C PRO A 185 -20.11 1.61 -18.47
N HIS A 186 -20.67 1.07 -19.55
CA HIS A 186 -20.90 1.79 -20.79
C HIS A 186 -21.54 3.13 -20.43
N TYR A 187 -20.90 4.24 -20.80
CA TYR A 187 -21.46 5.56 -20.58
C TYR A 187 -22.70 5.66 -21.48
N ASP A 188 -23.89 5.46 -20.91
CA ASP A 188 -25.15 5.66 -21.63
C ASP A 188 -25.29 7.16 -21.93
N ALA A 189 -24.77 7.57 -23.09
CA ALA A 189 -24.83 8.94 -23.60
C ALA A 189 -26.26 9.41 -23.92
N THR A 190 -27.28 8.61 -23.60
CA THR A 190 -28.69 8.88 -23.87
C THR A 190 -29.43 9.52 -22.70
N ASN A 191 -28.80 9.68 -21.53
CA ASN A 191 -29.45 10.27 -20.35
C ASN A 191 -28.71 11.50 -19.79
N PRO A 192 -28.97 12.72 -20.31
CA PRO A 192 -28.34 13.96 -19.84
C PRO A 192 -28.76 14.39 -18.42
N GLY A 193 -29.50 13.56 -17.69
CA GLY A 193 -30.00 13.82 -16.33
C GLY A 193 -29.24 13.13 -15.20
N SER A 194 -28.35 12.18 -15.48
CA SER A 194 -27.62 11.44 -14.45
C SER A 194 -26.45 12.27 -13.95
N LYS A 195 -26.74 13.26 -13.10
CA LYS A 195 -25.73 13.92 -12.28
C LYS A 195 -24.92 12.85 -11.56
N CYS A 196 -23.62 12.76 -11.85
CA CYS A 196 -22.63 12.23 -10.91
C CYS A 196 -22.86 12.97 -9.59
N THR A 197 -23.63 12.37 -8.69
CA THR A 197 -23.73 12.80 -7.32
C THR A 197 -22.48 12.24 -6.66
N PHE A 198 -21.42 13.05 -6.68
CA PHE A 198 -20.31 12.93 -5.75
C PHE A 198 -20.92 12.97 -4.34
N ARG A 199 -21.22 11.82 -3.74
CA ARG A 199 -21.43 11.74 -2.30
C ARG A 199 -20.04 11.84 -1.66
N SER A 200 -19.64 13.10 -1.44
CA SER A 200 -18.71 13.46 -0.37
C SER A 200 -19.23 12.83 0.92
N GLY A 201 -18.59 11.73 1.32
CA GLY A 201 -18.94 10.97 2.51
C GLY A 201 -17.88 9.95 2.90
N PHE A 202 -16.66 10.11 2.41
CA PHE A 202 -15.50 9.31 2.78
C PHE A 202 -14.32 10.27 2.98
N LEU A 203 -14.52 11.29 3.82
CA LEU A 203 -13.53 12.17 4.44
C LEU A 203 -14.30 13.16 5.34
N GLU A 204 -14.87 12.63 6.43
CA GLU A 204 -15.04 13.34 7.71
C GLU A 204 -14.63 12.38 8.83
#